data_AF-A0A523X5A4-F1
#
_entry.id   AF-A0A523X5A4-F1
#
_cell.length_a   1.000
_cell.length_b   1.000
_cell.length_c   1.000
_cell.angle_alpha   90.00
_cell.angle_beta   90.00
_cell.angle_gamma   90.00
#
_symmetry.space_group_name_H-M   'P 1'
#
loop_
_entity.id
_entity.type
_entity.pdbx_description
1 polymer ?
#
loop_
_entity_poly.entity_id
_entity_poly.type
_entity_poly.pdbx_seq_one_letter_code
_entity_poly.pdbx_strand_id
1 'polypeptide(L)'
;MNLFQPSVKLIKVIRKGSRKKRVYDEPRTPMDRLLASGYLDEKRCEELKALRGRIDPFKLSEVVNHKLERIWELAHYRYKPAEEEKKAKDKLDELSSVERETLEAISQAFGITVYIRSRRGGDLVAVNHG
;
A
#
# COMPACT_ATOMS: atom_id res chain seq x y z
N MET A 1 -8.95 -1.99 21.29
CA MET A 1 -10.22 -2.73 21.12
C MET A 1 -11.06 -2.04 20.07
N ASN A 2 -11.75 -2.78 19.19
CA ASN A 2 -12.56 -2.17 18.13
C ASN A 2 -13.95 -1.78 18.66
N LEU A 3 -14.28 -0.49 18.59
CA LEU A 3 -15.52 0.10 19.14
C LEU A 3 -16.65 0.22 18.11
N PHE A 4 -16.33 0.23 16.81
CA PHE A 4 -17.27 0.64 15.76
C PHE A 4 -17.45 -0.41 14.65
N GLN A 5 -16.45 -1.24 14.39
CA GLN A 5 -16.52 -2.21 13.30
C GLN A 5 -17.18 -3.51 13.77
N PRO A 6 -18.31 -3.92 13.17
CA PRO A 6 -18.90 -5.21 13.47
C PRO A 6 -18.04 -6.34 12.91
N SER A 7 -17.99 -7.44 13.65
CA SER A 7 -17.31 -8.66 13.24
C SER A 7 -18.20 -9.87 13.52
N VAL A 8 -18.06 -10.90 12.68
CA VAL A 8 -18.70 -12.20 12.87
C VAL A 8 -17.72 -13.20 13.49
N LYS A 9 -18.21 -14.04 14.40
CA LYS A 9 -17.51 -15.20 14.95
C LYS A 9 -18.17 -16.48 14.45
N LEU A 10 -17.34 -17.48 14.25
CA LEU A 10 -17.78 -18.81 13.88
C LEU A 10 -18.47 -19.45 15.09
N ILE A 11 -19.75 -19.79 14.95
CA ILE A 11 -20.50 -20.51 15.99
C ILE A 11 -20.18 -22.01 15.89
N LYS A 12 -20.32 -22.58 14.69
CA LYS A 12 -20.12 -24.01 14.49
C LYS A 12 -19.74 -24.35 13.06
N VAL A 13 -19.11 -25.51 12.92
CA VAL A 13 -18.83 -26.14 11.64
C VAL A 13 -19.64 -27.41 11.54
N ILE A 14 -20.52 -27.49 10.55
CA ILE A 14 -21.35 -28.67 10.29
C ILE A 14 -20.69 -29.47 9.16
N ARG A 15 -20.32 -30.73 9.41
CA ARG A 15 -19.76 -31.62 8.38
C ARG A 15 -20.86 -32.49 7.78
N LYS A 16 -20.93 -32.54 6.44
CA LYS A 16 -21.82 -33.43 5.68
C LYS A 16 -20.97 -34.20 4.67
N GLY A 17 -20.59 -35.44 5.04
CA GLY A 17 -19.61 -36.23 4.29
C GLY A 17 -18.27 -35.51 4.16
N SER A 18 -17.80 -35.32 2.93
CA SER A 18 -16.57 -34.57 2.64
C SER A 18 -16.70 -33.05 2.82
N ARG A 19 -17.92 -32.48 2.79
CA ARG A 19 -18.16 -31.03 2.81
C ARG A 19 -18.27 -30.46 4.23
N LYS A 20 -17.88 -29.20 4.42
CA LYS A 20 -18.04 -28.43 5.67
C LYS A 20 -18.87 -27.17 5.40
N LYS A 21 -19.90 -26.93 6.21
CA LYS A 21 -20.68 -25.68 6.24
C LYS A 21 -20.35 -24.93 7.53
N ARG A 22 -19.89 -23.68 7.41
CA ARG A 22 -19.61 -22.80 8.55
C ARG A 22 -20.86 -21.98 8.86
N VAL A 23 -21.25 -21.92 10.12
CA VAL A 23 -22.35 -21.10 10.62
C VAL A 23 -21.75 -20.02 11.50
N TYR A 24 -21.99 -18.77 11.14
CA TYR A 24 -21.49 -17.59 11.83
C TYR A 24 -22.63 -16.95 12.62
N ASP A 25 -22.25 -16.14 13.61
CA ASP A 25 -23.18 -15.30 14.35
C ASP A 25 -23.57 -14.04 13.57
N GLU A 26 -24.47 -13.28 14.17
CA GLU A 26 -24.81 -11.95 13.69
C GLU A 26 -23.62 -11.00 13.84
N PRO A 27 -23.39 -10.08 12.89
CA PRO A 27 -22.36 -9.07 13.00
C PRO A 27 -22.56 -8.21 14.27
N ARG A 28 -21.57 -8.22 15.17
CA ARG A 28 -21.56 -7.39 16.38
C ARG A 28 -20.18 -6.79 16.60
N THR A 29 -20.12 -5.57 17.14
CA THR A 29 -18.81 -4.99 17.49
C THR A 29 -18.18 -5.81 18.63
N PRO A 30 -16.86 -5.94 18.69
CA PRO A 30 -16.19 -6.57 19.82
C PRO A 30 -16.56 -5.95 21.17
N MET A 31 -16.77 -4.63 21.21
CA MET A 31 -17.28 -3.95 22.41
C MET A 31 -18.68 -4.42 22.81
N ASP A 32 -19.65 -4.47 21.88
CA ASP A 32 -21.01 -4.92 22.20
C ASP A 32 -21.02 -6.36 22.72
N ARG A 33 -20.20 -7.22 22.11
CA ARG A 33 -20.03 -8.61 22.56
C ARG A 33 -19.45 -8.68 23.97
N LEU A 34 -18.48 -7.83 24.26
CA LEU A 34 -17.83 -7.77 25.57
C LEU A 34 -18.80 -7.23 26.64
N LEU A 35 -19.58 -6.20 26.35
CA LEU A 35 -20.62 -5.70 27.24
C LEU A 35 -21.69 -6.76 27.53
N ALA A 36 -22.08 -7.54 26.51
CA ALA A 36 -23.05 -8.63 26.65
C ALA A 36 -22.49 -9.87 27.38
N SER A 37 -21.18 -9.97 27.56
CA SER A 37 -20.55 -11.17 28.12
C SER A 37 -20.68 -11.29 29.65
N GLY A 38 -20.98 -10.19 30.34
CA GLY A 38 -21.10 -10.16 31.81
C GLY A 38 -19.78 -10.30 32.58
N TYR A 39 -18.63 -10.38 31.91
CA TYR A 39 -17.32 -10.52 32.55
C TYR A 39 -16.71 -9.21 33.06
N LEU A 40 -17.40 -8.08 32.90
CA LEU A 40 -16.92 -6.75 33.27
C LEU A 40 -17.70 -6.18 34.43
N ASP A 41 -16.97 -5.50 35.32
CA ASP A 41 -17.57 -4.65 36.34
C ASP A 41 -18.38 -3.52 35.71
N GLU A 42 -19.42 -3.08 36.39
CA GLU A 42 -20.36 -2.05 35.91
C GLU A 42 -19.64 -0.74 35.56
N LYS A 43 -18.69 -0.32 36.41
CA LYS A 43 -17.85 0.86 36.17
C LYS A 43 -17.08 0.78 34.84
N ARG A 44 -16.49 -0.38 34.51
CA ARG A 44 -15.75 -0.56 33.25
C ARG A 44 -16.68 -0.58 32.04
N CYS A 45 -17.90 -1.10 32.21
CA CYS A 45 -18.93 -1.03 31.17
C CYS A 45 -19.33 0.42 30.87
N GLU A 46 -19.49 1.25 31.90
CA GLU A 46 -19.79 2.68 31.74
C GLU A 46 -18.63 3.43 31.08
N GLU A 47 -17.39 3.18 31.49
CA GLU A 47 -16.19 3.77 30.87
C GLU A 47 -16.13 3.46 29.37
N LEU A 48 -16.42 2.22 28.96
CA LEU A 48 -16.46 1.84 27.54
C LEU A 48 -17.58 2.54 26.78
N LYS A 49 -18.79 2.63 27.36
CA LYS A 49 -19.92 3.35 26.76
C LYS A 49 -19.59 4.84 26.58
N ALA A 50 -18.99 5.46 27.60
CA ALA A 50 -18.55 6.85 27.55
C ALA A 50 -17.46 7.05 26.49
N LEU A 51 -16.50 6.13 26.38
CA LEU A 51 -15.45 6.18 25.36
C LEU A 51 -16.04 6.16 23.95
N ARG A 52 -17.00 5.26 23.67
CA ARG A 52 -17.68 5.20 22.38
C ARG A 52 -18.46 6.47 22.07
N GLY A 53 -19.13 7.07 23.07
CA GLY A 53 -19.87 8.32 22.90
C GLY A 53 -19.01 9.55 22.64
N ARG A 54 -17.74 9.54 23.07
CA ARG A 54 -16.79 10.66 22.86
C ARG A 54 -16.07 10.62 21.51
N ILE A 55 -16.06 9.47 20.84
CA ILE A 55 -15.30 9.27 19.61
C ILE A 55 -16.26 9.27 18.41
N ASP A 56 -16.12 10.27 17.55
CA ASP A 56 -16.74 10.26 16.22
C ASP A 56 -15.83 9.47 15.26
N PRO A 57 -16.29 8.32 14.73
CA PRO A 57 -15.48 7.49 13.83
C PRO A 57 -15.16 8.17 12.50
N PHE A 58 -16.02 9.06 12.00
CA PHE A 58 -15.79 9.75 10.73
C PHE A 58 -14.71 10.81 10.89
N LYS A 59 -14.82 11.64 11.93
CA LYS A 59 -13.79 12.62 12.28
C LYS A 59 -12.45 11.94 12.59
N LEU A 60 -12.47 10.80 13.28
CA LEU A 60 -11.25 10.04 13.53
C LEU A 60 -10.60 9.55 12.23
N SER A 61 -11.41 9.02 11.30
CA SER A 61 -10.91 8.59 9.99
C SER A 61 -10.28 9.74 9.20
N GLU A 62 -10.94 10.91 9.19
CA GLU A 62 -10.44 12.11 8.51
C GLU A 62 -9.08 12.53 9.07
N VAL A 63 -8.95 12.60 10.40
CA VAL A 63 -7.68 12.94 11.07
C VAL A 63 -6.58 11.94 10.75
N VAL A 64 -6.89 10.64 10.70
CA VAL A 64 -5.92 9.60 10.33
C VAL A 64 -5.47 9.77 8.88
N ASN A 65 -6.41 9.98 7.95
CA ASN A 65 -6.10 10.17 6.53
C ASN A 65 -5.22 11.41 6.31
N HIS A 66 -5.56 12.55 6.92
CA HIS A 66 -4.74 13.76 6.83
C HIS A 66 -3.32 13.55 7.37
N LYS A 67 -3.16 12.80 8.46
CA LYS A 67 -1.82 12.45 8.99
C LYS A 67 -1.04 11.55 8.03
N LEU A 68 -1.71 10.57 7.42
CA LEU A 68 -1.08 9.69 6.44
C LEU A 68 -0.66 10.46 5.20
N GLU A 69 -1.52 11.32 4.66
CA GLU A 69 -1.20 12.22 3.54
C GLU A 69 0.06 13.03 3.84
N ARG A 70 0.14 13.64 5.03
CA ARG A 70 1.32 14.40 5.44
C ARG A 70 2.60 13.54 5.49
N ILE A 71 2.51 12.32 6.00
CA ILE A 71 3.66 11.38 6.02
C ILE A 71 4.07 11.04 4.59
N TRP A 72 3.10 10.78 3.71
CA TRP A 72 3.37 10.50 2.31
C TRP A 72 4.02 11.68 1.61
N GLU A 73 3.55 12.91 1.78
CA GLU A 73 4.20 14.11 1.21
C GLU A 73 5.68 14.22 1.62
N LEU A 74 5.97 13.99 2.91
CA LEU A 74 7.34 14.02 3.43
C LEU A 74 8.20 12.88 2.90
N ALA A 75 7.61 11.70 2.68
CA ALA A 75 8.28 10.54 2.11
C ALA A 75 8.54 10.70 0.60
N HIS A 76 7.61 11.30 -0.15
CA HIS A 76 7.75 11.57 -1.59
C HIS A 76 8.86 12.57 -1.91
N TYR A 77 9.40 13.27 -0.91
CA TYR A 77 10.60 14.09 -1.08
C TYR A 77 11.88 13.27 -1.33
N ARG A 78 11.86 11.94 -1.13
CA ARG A 78 13.06 11.09 -1.23
C ARG A 78 13.22 10.29 -2.53
N TYR A 79 12.22 10.20 -3.42
CA TYR A 79 12.38 9.51 -4.71
C TYR A 79 11.35 9.98 -5.76
N LYS A 80 11.82 10.55 -6.88
CA LYS A 80 11.02 10.94 -8.04
C LYS A 80 11.49 10.19 -9.31
N PRO A 81 10.95 9.01 -9.61
CA PRO A 81 11.35 8.25 -10.80
C PRO A 81 10.96 8.96 -12.10
N ALA A 82 9.80 9.62 -12.15
CA ALA A 82 9.26 10.20 -13.38
C ALA A 82 10.03 11.43 -13.92
N GLU A 83 10.72 12.18 -13.06
CA GLU A 83 11.59 13.29 -13.51
C GLU A 83 12.96 12.80 -14.00
N GLU A 84 13.48 11.71 -13.41
CA GLU A 84 14.70 11.03 -13.87
C GLU A 84 14.48 10.31 -15.20
N GLU A 85 13.34 9.64 -15.37
CA GLU A 85 12.96 8.98 -16.63
C GLU A 85 12.78 9.97 -17.78
N LYS A 86 12.21 11.17 -17.52
CA LYS A 86 12.10 12.24 -18.53
C LYS A 86 13.48 12.78 -18.92
N LYS A 87 14.35 13.08 -17.95
CA LYS A 87 15.74 13.50 -18.21
C LYS A 87 16.55 12.43 -18.94
N ALA A 88 16.31 11.15 -18.66
CA ALA A 88 16.96 10.04 -19.37
C ALA A 88 16.48 9.92 -20.82
N LYS A 89 15.17 10.11 -21.08
CA LYS A 89 14.60 10.14 -22.44
C LYS A 89 15.10 11.34 -23.26
N ASP A 90 15.08 12.54 -22.68
CA ASP A 90 15.58 13.75 -23.35
C ASP A 90 17.08 13.64 -23.70
N LYS A 91 17.88 12.94 -22.88
CA LYS A 91 19.31 12.67 -23.15
C LYS A 91 19.54 11.58 -24.19
N LEU A 92 18.69 10.55 -24.23
CA LEU A 92 18.69 9.59 -25.34
C LEU A 92 18.40 10.32 -26.65
N ASP A 93 17.55 11.36 -26.60
CA ASP A 93 17.21 12.20 -27.74
C ASP A 93 18.37 13.09 -28.25
N GLU A 94 19.45 13.28 -27.47
CA GLU A 94 20.67 13.99 -27.92
C GLU A 94 21.61 13.13 -28.79
N LEU A 95 21.42 11.81 -28.86
CA LEU A 95 22.24 10.93 -29.71
C LEU A 95 21.80 11.03 -31.17
N SER A 96 22.76 11.04 -32.10
CA SER A 96 22.48 10.96 -33.54
C SER A 96 21.77 9.64 -33.87
N SER A 97 20.90 9.65 -34.88
CA SER A 97 20.15 8.46 -35.32
C SER A 97 21.09 7.27 -35.62
N VAL A 98 22.24 7.56 -36.23
CA VAL A 98 23.26 6.55 -36.57
C VAL A 98 23.89 5.97 -35.31
N GLU A 99 24.16 6.80 -34.30
CA GLU A 99 24.76 6.34 -33.05
C GLU A 99 23.82 5.40 -32.32
N ARG A 100 22.53 5.75 -32.21
CA ARG A 100 21.52 4.89 -31.57
C ARG A 100 21.44 3.52 -32.23
N GLU A 101 21.36 3.49 -33.56
CA GLU A 101 21.25 2.24 -34.34
C GLU A 101 22.49 1.34 -34.14
N THR A 102 23.69 1.93 -34.12
CA THR A 102 24.92 1.15 -33.88
C THR A 102 24.97 0.53 -32.47
N LEU A 103 24.48 1.26 -31.47
CA LEU A 103 24.50 0.82 -30.08
C LEU A 103 23.44 -0.25 -29.80
N GLU A 104 22.27 -0.14 -30.44
CA GLU A 104 21.25 -1.17 -30.43
C GLU A 104 21.73 -2.45 -31.12
N ALA A 105 22.40 -2.32 -32.27
CA ALA A 105 23.01 -3.45 -32.97
C ALA A 105 24.08 -4.17 -32.12
N ILE A 106 24.93 -3.43 -31.39
CA ILE A 106 25.90 -4.00 -30.45
C ILE A 106 25.18 -4.71 -29.30
N SER A 107 24.18 -4.07 -28.70
CA SER A 107 23.41 -4.64 -27.60
C SER A 107 22.75 -5.96 -28.01
N GLN A 108 22.18 -6.02 -29.20
CA GLN A 108 21.52 -7.20 -29.76
C GLN A 108 22.51 -8.31 -30.15
N ALA A 109 23.65 -7.95 -30.77
CA ALA A 109 24.66 -8.92 -31.18
C ALA A 109 25.30 -9.65 -29.99
N PHE A 110 25.46 -8.95 -28.86
CA PHE A 110 26.13 -9.49 -27.68
C PHE A 110 25.18 -9.84 -26.53
N GLY A 111 23.87 -9.54 -26.64
CA GLY A 111 22.88 -9.82 -25.59
C GLY A 111 23.15 -9.11 -24.27
N ILE A 112 23.75 -7.93 -24.30
CA ILE A 112 24.20 -7.17 -23.12
C ILE A 112 23.67 -5.76 -23.13
N THR A 113 23.29 -5.24 -21.96
CA THR A 113 22.95 -3.82 -21.80
C THR A 113 24.21 -2.95 -21.94
N VAL A 114 24.17 -1.99 -22.86
CA VAL A 114 25.26 -1.06 -23.12
C VAL A 114 25.00 0.24 -22.36
N TYR A 115 25.93 0.66 -21.50
CA TYR A 115 25.82 1.92 -20.75
C TYR A 115 26.71 2.99 -21.37
N ILE A 116 26.14 4.16 -21.64
CA ILE A 116 26.79 5.20 -22.44
C ILE A 116 26.69 6.54 -21.73
N ARG A 117 27.77 7.30 -21.80
CA ARG A 117 27.86 8.66 -21.25
C ARG A 117 28.11 9.63 -22.40
N SER A 118 27.08 10.38 -22.81
CA SER A 118 27.14 11.32 -23.94
C SER A 118 28.13 12.49 -23.71
N ARG A 119 28.38 12.90 -22.46
CA ARG A 119 29.34 13.99 -22.14
C ARG A 119 30.22 13.66 -20.93
N ARG A 120 31.45 14.16 -20.89
CA ARG A 120 32.37 14.00 -19.74
C ARG A 120 31.72 14.55 -18.47
N GLY A 121 31.53 13.69 -17.46
CA GLY A 121 30.86 14.02 -16.20
C GLY A 121 29.33 13.84 -16.21
N GLY A 122 28.73 13.38 -17.31
CA GLY A 122 27.29 13.12 -17.41
C GLY A 122 26.85 11.76 -16.84
N ASP A 123 25.54 11.60 -16.66
CA ASP A 123 24.95 10.33 -16.20
C ASP A 123 25.07 9.23 -17.26
N LEU A 124 25.10 7.96 -16.81
CA LEU A 124 25.10 6.79 -17.69
C LEU A 124 23.66 6.51 -18.16
N VAL A 125 23.49 6.33 -19.46
CA VAL A 125 22.23 5.94 -20.11
C VAL A 125 22.34 4.48 -20.54
N ALA A 126 21.36 3.66 -20.20
CA ALA A 126 21.32 2.25 -20.57
C ALA A 126 20.61 2.06 -21.92
N VAL A 127 21.24 1.31 -22.83
CA VAL A 127 20.68 0.83 -24.10
C VAL A 127 20.53 -0.68 -24.00
N ASN A 128 19.28 -1.13 -23.95
CA ASN A 128 18.93 -2.55 -23.86
C ASN A 128 18.70 -3.13 -25.26
N HIS A 129 18.88 -4.44 -25.40
CA HIS A 129 18.22 -5.21 -26.44
C HIS A 129 16.78 -5.39 -25.95
N GLY A 130 15.80 -5.03 -26.78
CA GLY A 130 14.39 -4.89 -26.40
C GLY A 130 13.81 -6.01 -25.53
#